data_AF-A0ABC9DRD1-F1
#
_entry.id   AF-A0ABC9DRD1-F1
#
_cell.length_a   1.000
_cell.length_b   1.000
_cell.length_c   1.000
_cell.angle_alpha   90.00
_cell.angle_beta   90.00
_cell.angle_gamma   90.00
#
_symmetry.space_group_name_H-M   'P 1'
#
loop_
_entity.id
_entity.type
_entity.pdbx_description
1 polymer ?
#
loop_
_entity_poly.entity_id
_entity_poly.type
_entity_poly.pdbx_seq_one_letter_code
_entity_poly.pdbx_strand_id
1 'polypeptide(L)'
;MLHLRKHLGIPFHHQWLFSATRFAAAAASAASADPAPFAVEDYLVASCHLSRDKARKASKAKELSKLKSPSKPDAVLAFLSGLGLSPPDIAAAVARYPGLLVRAVDKTLAPRVADLRDFGLSPSQIARFVRLEPLCSLQPITISKLQYYVPSSAPSTTSSALSTKASTSSLLIWRGW
;
A
#
# COMPACT_ATOMS: atom_id res chain seq x y z
N MET A 1 -65.15 12.86 -8.47
CA MET A 1 -65.45 12.19 -7.18
C MET A 1 -64.12 12.00 -6.47
N LEU A 2 -63.70 12.96 -5.64
CA LEU A 2 -63.83 12.95 -4.17
C LEU A 2 -63.18 11.72 -3.52
N HIS A 3 -62.04 11.98 -2.84
CA HIS A 3 -61.69 11.54 -1.48
C HIS A 3 -61.52 10.01 -1.25
N LEU A 4 -60.56 9.49 -0.49
CA LEU A 4 -59.63 10.03 0.48
C LEU A 4 -58.59 8.94 0.81
N ARG A 5 -57.36 9.39 1.06
CA ARG A 5 -56.33 8.78 1.91
C ARG A 5 -56.85 7.76 2.92
N LYS A 6 -56.16 6.62 3.09
CA LYS A 6 -55.61 6.20 4.40
C LYS A 6 -54.26 5.51 4.20
N HIS A 7 -53.34 5.98 5.03
CA HIS A 7 -51.93 5.68 5.10
C HIS A 7 -51.75 4.89 6.40
N LEU A 8 -51.30 3.65 6.33
CA LEU A 8 -50.61 2.93 7.40
C LEU A 8 -49.45 2.24 6.68
N GLY A 9 -48.19 2.68 6.76
CA GLY A 9 -47.48 3.00 7.99
C GLY A 9 -47.02 1.70 8.62
N ILE A 10 -46.08 1.00 8.00
CA ILE A 10 -45.39 -0.15 8.59
C ILE A 10 -44.02 0.36 9.08
N PRO A 11 -43.86 0.69 10.37
CA PRO A 11 -42.56 0.94 10.95
C PRO A 11 -41.89 -0.37 11.37
N PHE A 12 -40.59 -0.42 11.09
CA PHE A 12 -39.53 -1.22 11.69
C PHE A 12 -39.85 -1.73 13.10
N HIS A 13 -39.47 -2.98 13.40
CA HIS A 13 -38.56 -3.33 14.51
C HIS A 13 -38.35 -4.85 14.60
N HIS A 14 -37.13 -5.27 14.28
CA HIS A 14 -36.37 -6.36 14.89
C HIS A 14 -37.14 -7.56 15.47
N GLN A 15 -37.39 -8.56 14.63
CA GLN A 15 -37.57 -9.93 15.08
C GLN A 15 -36.18 -10.55 15.33
N TRP A 16 -35.63 -10.25 16.50
CA TRP A 16 -34.48 -10.96 17.08
C TRP A 16 -35.00 -11.64 18.34
N LEU A 17 -35.42 -12.91 18.20
CA LEU A 17 -35.70 -13.76 19.36
C LEU A 17 -34.35 -14.07 20.02
N PHE A 18 -34.06 -13.31 21.07
CA PHE A 18 -32.96 -13.51 21.98
C PHE A 18 -33.11 -14.87 22.70
N SER A 19 -32.37 -15.88 22.25
CA SER A 19 -31.96 -16.97 23.15
C SER A 19 -30.82 -16.46 24.02
N ALA A 20 -31.17 -15.92 25.20
CA ALA A 20 -30.21 -15.55 26.23
C ALA A 20 -29.75 -16.80 27.00
N THR A 21 -28.94 -17.65 26.37
CA THR A 21 -28.17 -18.65 27.10
C THR A 21 -27.03 -17.91 27.78
N ARG A 22 -27.12 -17.75 29.11
CA ARG A 22 -26.04 -17.17 29.93
C ARG A 22 -24.83 -18.09 29.84
N PHE A 23 -23.90 -17.81 28.92
CA PHE A 23 -22.56 -18.35 29.04
C PHE A 23 -21.88 -17.60 30.19
N ALA A 24 -21.63 -18.33 31.27
CA ALA A 24 -20.85 -17.84 32.40
C ALA A 24 -19.47 -17.44 31.87
N ALA A 25 -19.19 -16.15 31.83
CA ALA A 25 -17.85 -15.63 31.66
C ALA A 25 -17.07 -16.02 32.93
N ALA A 26 -16.30 -17.09 32.84
CA ALA A 26 -15.20 -17.29 33.77
C ALA A 26 -14.28 -16.06 33.60
N ALA A 27 -14.30 -15.17 34.59
CA ALA A 27 -13.35 -14.10 34.71
C ALA A 27 -11.97 -14.74 34.83
N ALA A 28 -11.28 -14.90 33.70
CA ALA A 28 -9.87 -15.14 33.69
C ALA A 28 -9.26 -13.91 34.36
N SER A 29 -8.86 -14.12 35.62
CA SER A 29 -8.06 -13.19 36.39
C SER A 29 -7.00 -12.64 35.47
N ALA A 30 -7.08 -11.34 35.18
CA ALA A 30 -6.00 -10.60 34.55
C ALA A 30 -4.85 -10.62 35.55
N ALA A 31 -4.07 -11.71 35.51
CA ALA A 31 -2.72 -11.70 36.02
C ALA A 31 -2.07 -10.53 35.30
N SER A 32 -1.65 -9.53 36.08
CA SER A 32 -0.70 -8.53 35.64
C SER A 32 0.59 -9.28 35.30
N ALA A 33 0.61 -9.88 34.11
CA ALA A 33 1.83 -10.29 33.49
C ALA A 33 2.56 -8.99 33.21
N ASP A 34 3.75 -8.84 33.80
CA ASP A 34 4.77 -8.00 33.20
C ASP A 34 4.68 -8.15 31.68
N PRO A 35 4.68 -7.06 30.90
CA PRO A 35 4.54 -7.16 29.46
C PRO A 35 5.64 -8.10 28.96
N ALA A 36 5.22 -9.30 28.55
CA ALA A 36 6.15 -10.32 28.12
C ALA A 36 7.04 -9.70 27.02
N PRO A 37 8.36 -9.92 27.08
CA PRO A 37 9.25 -9.34 26.09
C PRO A 37 8.78 -9.75 24.70
N PHE A 38 8.78 -8.80 23.77
CA PHE A 38 8.29 -9.00 22.41
C PHE A 38 8.97 -10.21 21.76
N ALA A 39 8.21 -11.31 21.61
CA ALA A 39 8.68 -12.55 21.02
C ALA A 39 8.73 -12.42 19.50
N VAL A 40 9.87 -11.96 18.98
CA VAL A 40 10.09 -11.69 17.56
C VAL A 40 9.78 -12.92 16.70
N GLU A 41 10.16 -14.12 17.13
CA GLU A 41 9.91 -15.35 16.37
C GLU A 41 8.41 -15.63 16.22
N ASP A 42 7.65 -15.57 17.32
CA ASP A 42 6.20 -15.80 17.29
C ASP A 42 5.46 -14.74 16.47
N TYR A 43 5.90 -13.47 16.57
CA TYR A 43 5.39 -12.39 15.73
C TYR A 43 5.62 -12.67 14.23
N LEU A 44 6.81 -13.14 13.86
CA LEU A 44 7.14 -13.45 12.47
C LEU A 44 6.29 -14.61 11.92
N VAL A 45 5.95 -15.59 12.76
CA VAL A 45 5.05 -16.69 12.39
C VAL A 45 3.61 -16.17 12.26
N ALA A 46 3.12 -15.41 13.24
CA ALA A 46 1.73 -14.98 13.31
C ALA A 46 1.39 -13.88 12.29
N SER A 47 2.20 -12.82 12.21
CA SER A 47 1.91 -11.62 11.41
C SER A 47 2.55 -11.65 10.02
N CYS A 48 3.72 -12.28 9.88
CA CYS A 48 4.39 -12.39 8.57
C CYS A 48 4.16 -13.75 7.89
N HIS A 49 3.39 -14.65 8.50
CA HIS A 49 3.09 -15.99 7.98
C HIS A 49 4.34 -16.79 7.58
N LEU A 50 5.45 -16.60 8.30
CA LEU A 50 6.68 -17.35 8.07
C LEU A 50 6.59 -18.76 8.65
N SER A 51 7.24 -19.72 7.98
CA SER A 51 7.49 -21.02 8.61
C SER A 51 8.37 -20.83 9.85
N ARG A 52 8.19 -21.68 10.86
CA ARG A 52 8.93 -21.58 12.13
C ARG A 52 10.45 -21.57 11.92
N ASP A 53 10.98 -22.37 10.99
CA ASP A 53 12.42 -22.34 10.64
C ASP A 53 12.89 -20.99 10.09
N LYS A 54 12.10 -20.38 9.19
CA LYS A 54 12.43 -19.06 8.62
C LYS A 54 12.31 -17.98 9.67
N ALA A 55 11.27 -18.02 10.51
CA ALA A 55 11.06 -17.10 11.61
C ALA A 55 12.22 -17.16 12.62
N ARG A 56 12.65 -18.37 13.01
CA ARG A 56 13.79 -18.60 13.91
C ARG A 56 15.12 -18.12 13.33
N LYS A 57 15.32 -18.27 12.03
CA LYS A 57 16.51 -17.76 11.35
C LYS A 57 16.50 -16.22 11.31
N ALA A 58 15.35 -15.64 10.98
CA ALA A 58 15.16 -14.20 10.91
C ALA A 58 15.26 -13.53 12.29
N SER A 59 14.70 -14.13 13.36
CA SER A 59 14.71 -13.60 14.72
C SER A 59 16.12 -13.38 15.27
N LYS A 60 17.09 -14.19 14.82
CA LYS A 60 18.51 -14.06 15.17
C LYS A 60 19.24 -12.90 14.49
N ALA A 61 18.60 -12.22 13.52
CA ALA A 61 19.23 -11.09 12.85
C ALA A 61 19.46 -9.94 13.82
N LYS A 62 20.69 -9.40 13.82
CA LYS A 62 21.12 -8.30 14.72
C LYS A 62 20.15 -7.11 14.71
N GLU A 63 19.58 -6.77 13.56
CA GLU A 63 18.65 -5.64 13.45
C GLU A 63 17.37 -5.84 14.28
N LEU A 64 16.84 -7.08 14.36
CA LEU A 64 15.59 -7.36 15.06
C LEU A 64 15.73 -7.30 16.59
N SER A 65 16.96 -7.32 17.13
CA SER A 65 17.20 -7.13 18.57
C SER A 65 16.68 -5.79 19.11
N LYS A 66 16.46 -4.81 18.23
CA LYS A 66 15.94 -3.47 18.57
C LYS A 66 14.41 -3.44 18.65
N LEU A 67 13.72 -4.48 18.18
CA LEU A 67 12.26 -4.55 18.23
C LEU A 67 11.80 -4.91 19.64
N LYS A 68 11.06 -3.98 20.25
CA LYS A 68 10.46 -4.14 21.59
C LYS A 68 8.93 -4.15 21.56
N SER A 69 8.34 -3.93 20.38
CA SER A 69 6.90 -3.74 20.19
C SER A 69 6.52 -4.01 18.72
N PRO A 70 5.30 -4.50 18.46
CA PRO A 70 4.80 -4.75 17.10
C PRO A 70 4.45 -3.46 16.32
N SER A 71 4.35 -2.30 16.98
CA SER A 71 3.92 -1.05 16.32
C SER A 71 4.76 -0.66 15.09
N LYS A 72 6.09 -0.81 15.17
CA LYS A 72 6.98 -0.55 14.03
C LYS A 72 6.81 -1.57 12.90
N PRO A 73 6.95 -2.88 13.14
CA PRO A 73 6.80 -3.85 12.07
C PRO A 73 5.39 -3.87 11.48
N ASP A 74 4.33 -3.62 12.26
CA ASP A 74 2.96 -3.52 11.74
C ASP A 74 2.81 -2.36 10.74
N ALA A 75 3.37 -1.19 11.05
CA ALA A 75 3.38 -0.05 10.14
C ALA A 75 4.11 -0.38 8.82
N VAL A 76 5.21 -1.13 8.89
CA VAL A 76 5.94 -1.59 7.70
C VAL A 76 5.10 -2.57 6.88
N LEU A 77 4.44 -3.54 7.52
CA LEU A 77 3.58 -4.51 6.82
C LEU A 77 2.40 -3.81 6.13
N ALA A 78 1.76 -2.86 6.80
CA ALA A 78 0.68 -2.05 6.24
C ALA A 78 1.17 -1.21 5.03
N PHE A 79 2.35 -0.58 5.15
CA PHE A 79 2.95 0.17 4.06
C PHE A 79 3.22 -0.70 2.83
N LEU A 80 3.83 -1.88 3.01
CA LEU A 80 4.13 -2.81 1.91
C LEU A 80 2.85 -3.32 1.24
N SER A 81 1.82 -3.60 2.03
CA SER A 81 0.49 -3.98 1.50
C SER A 81 -0.12 -2.84 0.68
N GLY A 82 0.03 -1.59 1.12
CA GLY A 82 -0.38 -0.39 0.39
C GLY A 82 0.38 -0.14 -0.92
N LEU A 83 1.57 -0.72 -1.09
CA LEU A 83 2.29 -0.74 -2.37
C LEU A 83 1.79 -1.82 -3.34
N GLY A 84 0.85 -2.67 -2.91
CA GLY A 84 0.31 -3.77 -3.70
C GLY A 84 1.09 -5.07 -3.59
N LEU A 85 1.94 -5.24 -2.56
CA LEU A 85 2.57 -6.53 -2.30
C LEU A 85 1.57 -7.50 -1.67
N SER A 86 1.57 -8.74 -2.15
CA SER A 86 0.77 -9.81 -1.56
C SER A 86 1.39 -10.29 -0.22
N PRO A 87 0.60 -10.82 0.73
CA PRO A 87 1.13 -11.40 1.97
C PRO A 87 2.29 -12.38 1.78
N PRO A 88 2.28 -13.34 0.82
CA PRO A 88 3.42 -14.23 0.62
C PRO A 88 4.67 -13.52 0.07
N ASP A 89 4.51 -12.44 -0.71
CA ASP A 89 5.64 -11.64 -1.18
C ASP A 89 6.27 -10.82 -0.06
N ILE A 90 5.43 -10.27 0.83
CA ILE A 90 5.88 -9.60 2.05
C ILE A 90 6.65 -10.60 2.93
N ALA A 91 6.10 -11.79 3.13
CA ALA A 91 6.76 -12.86 3.88
C ALA A 91 8.14 -13.20 3.27
N ALA A 92 8.21 -13.38 1.94
CA ALA A 92 9.47 -13.65 1.26
C ALA A 92 10.50 -12.51 1.44
N ALA A 93 10.06 -11.25 1.34
CA ALA A 93 10.91 -10.09 1.56
C ALA A 93 11.44 -10.01 3.00
N VAL A 94 10.59 -10.24 4.00
CA VAL A 94 10.97 -10.26 5.42
C VAL A 94 11.92 -11.41 5.74
N ALA A 95 11.69 -12.59 5.16
CA ALA A 95 12.58 -13.74 5.34
C ALA A 95 13.99 -13.48 4.78
N ARG A 96 14.08 -12.76 3.66
CA ARG A 96 15.36 -12.40 3.03
C ARG A 96 16.03 -11.22 3.72
N TYR A 97 15.24 -10.24 4.15
CA TYR A 97 15.71 -8.98 4.72
C TYR A 97 14.94 -8.63 6.00
N PRO A 98 15.21 -9.32 7.13
CA PRO A 98 14.49 -9.10 8.38
C PRO A 98 14.63 -7.65 8.89
N GLY A 99 15.76 -6.99 8.60
CA GLY A 99 15.97 -5.59 8.96
C GLY A 99 14.97 -4.59 8.37
N LEU A 100 14.16 -4.98 7.38
CA LEU A 100 13.07 -4.17 6.83
C LEU A 100 12.06 -3.77 7.92
N LEU A 101 11.77 -4.67 8.86
CA LEU A 101 10.79 -4.49 9.94
C LEU A 101 11.17 -3.45 11.00
N VAL A 102 12.44 -3.04 11.03
CA VAL A 102 12.97 -2.09 12.03
C VAL A 102 13.02 -0.67 11.47
N ARG A 103 12.70 -0.51 10.18
CA ARG A 103 12.85 0.76 9.46
C ARG A 103 11.63 1.64 9.71
N ALA A 104 11.87 2.94 9.79
CA ALA A 104 10.79 3.91 9.86
C ALA A 104 10.19 4.09 8.47
N VAL A 105 8.87 3.89 8.36
CA VAL A 105 8.13 4.06 7.10
C VAL A 105 8.35 5.49 6.58
N ASP A 106 8.08 6.50 7.40
CA ASP A 106 8.08 7.91 6.99
C ASP A 106 9.48 8.44 6.65
N LYS A 107 10.51 7.94 7.33
CA LYS A 107 11.88 8.44 7.18
C LYS A 107 12.72 7.65 6.18
N THR A 108 12.31 6.43 5.84
CA THR A 108 13.15 5.54 5.03
C THR A 108 12.39 4.92 3.88
N LEU A 109 11.26 4.26 4.14
CA LEU A 109 10.59 3.50 3.08
C LEU A 109 9.80 4.41 2.14
N ALA A 110 9.06 5.38 2.67
CA ALA A 110 8.26 6.30 1.87
C ALA A 110 9.11 7.21 0.97
N PRO A 111 10.20 7.85 1.45
CA PRO A 111 11.08 8.63 0.57
C PRO A 111 11.70 7.79 -0.55
N ARG A 112 12.09 6.54 -0.26
CA ARG A 112 12.67 5.65 -1.27
C ARG A 112 11.66 5.22 -2.33
N VAL A 113 10.40 5.02 -1.95
CA VAL A 113 9.33 4.76 -2.92
C VAL A 113 9.02 6.00 -3.74
N ALA A 114 9.04 7.19 -3.13
CA ALA A 114 8.88 8.45 -3.85
C ALA A 114 10.00 8.63 -4.88
N ASP A 115 11.26 8.43 -4.48
CA ASP A 115 12.41 8.45 -5.40
C ASP A 115 12.13 7.55 -6.61
N LEU A 116 11.77 6.27 -6.40
CA LEU A 116 11.50 5.33 -7.50
C LEU A 116 10.36 5.78 -8.42
N ARG A 117 9.33 6.45 -7.89
CA ARG A 117 8.26 7.03 -8.71
C ARG A 117 8.77 8.18 -9.56
N ASP A 118 9.64 9.03 -9.01
CA ASP A 118 10.25 10.15 -9.73
C ASP A 118 11.18 9.67 -10.86
N PHE A 119 11.73 8.46 -10.76
CA PHE A 119 12.45 7.79 -11.86
C PHE A 119 11.52 7.13 -12.91
N GLY A 120 10.21 7.30 -12.79
CA GLY A 120 9.24 6.78 -13.76
C GLY A 120 8.89 5.30 -13.57
N LEU A 121 9.21 4.69 -12.42
CA LEU A 121 8.80 3.31 -12.16
C LEU A 121 7.31 3.27 -11.81
N SER A 122 6.59 2.38 -12.48
CA SER A 122 5.21 2.07 -12.14
C SER A 122 5.09 1.37 -10.77
N PRO A 123 3.93 1.46 -10.09
CA PRO A 123 3.70 0.79 -8.81
C PRO A 123 4.04 -0.71 -8.82
N SER A 124 3.73 -1.41 -9.93
CA SER A 124 4.04 -2.84 -10.10
C SER A 124 5.54 -3.10 -10.23
N GLN A 125 6.28 -2.23 -10.91
CA GLN A 125 7.74 -2.31 -10.98
C GLN A 125 8.38 -2.05 -9.61
N ILE A 126 7.84 -1.09 -8.85
CA ILE A 126 8.29 -0.80 -7.48
C ILE A 126 8.03 -2.01 -6.58
N ALA A 127 6.83 -2.60 -6.60
CA ALA A 127 6.51 -3.78 -5.82
C ALA A 127 7.44 -4.97 -6.15
N ARG A 128 7.73 -5.18 -7.45
CA ARG A 128 8.70 -6.19 -7.89
C ARG A 128 10.12 -5.88 -7.40
N PHE A 129 10.51 -4.61 -7.40
CA PHE A 129 11.81 -4.18 -6.90
C PHE A 129 11.97 -4.45 -5.40
N VAL A 130 10.96 -4.08 -4.59
CA VAL A 130 10.91 -4.30 -3.13
C VAL A 130 11.05 -5.79 -2.77
N ARG A 131 10.54 -6.68 -3.62
CA ARG A 131 10.67 -8.14 -3.45
C ARG A 131 12.10 -8.63 -3.67
N LEU A 132 12.85 -7.97 -4.56
CA LEU A 132 14.18 -8.37 -5.00
C LEU A 132 15.31 -7.68 -4.24
N GLU A 133 15.11 -6.47 -3.76
CA GLU A 133 16.11 -5.69 -3.05
C GLU A 133 15.45 -4.98 -1.85
N PRO A 134 16.12 -4.93 -0.69
CA PRO A 134 15.58 -4.20 0.44
C PRO A 134 15.57 -2.72 0.08
N LEU A 135 14.44 -2.04 0.27
CA LEU A 135 14.31 -0.59 0.02
C LEU A 135 15.40 0.25 0.71
N CYS A 136 16.07 -0.29 1.72
CA CYS A 136 17.15 0.36 2.45
C CYS A 136 18.55 0.14 1.87
N SER A 137 18.76 -0.82 0.95
CA SER A 137 20.02 -0.94 0.19
C SER A 137 20.06 0.00 -1.02
N LEU A 138 18.93 0.66 -1.34
CA LEU A 138 18.85 1.68 -2.36
C LEU A 138 19.68 2.91 -1.96
N GLN A 139 20.95 2.86 -2.30
CA GLN A 139 21.76 4.06 -2.43
C GLN A 139 21.30 4.84 -3.68
N PRO A 140 21.48 6.18 -3.71
CA PRO A 140 21.16 7.01 -4.88
C PRO A 140 21.79 6.54 -6.20
N ILE A 141 22.83 5.70 -6.13
CA ILE A 141 23.62 5.21 -7.27
C ILE A 141 22.92 4.10 -8.05
N THR A 142 22.11 3.24 -7.40
CA THR A 142 21.34 2.18 -8.08
C THR A 142 20.20 2.74 -8.92
N ILE A 143 19.68 3.87 -8.45
CA ILE A 143 18.67 4.69 -9.11
C ILE A 143 19.20 5.30 -10.41
N SER A 144 20.44 5.80 -10.43
CA SER A 144 21.10 6.29 -11.66
C SER A 144 21.37 5.19 -12.69
N LYS A 145 21.25 3.90 -12.35
CA LYS A 145 21.34 2.79 -13.33
C LYS A 145 19.98 2.39 -13.89
N LEU A 146 18.87 2.72 -13.22
CA LEU A 146 17.52 2.38 -13.69
C LEU A 146 17.10 3.20 -14.92
N GLN A 147 17.65 4.41 -15.12
CA GLN A 147 17.48 5.17 -16.37
C GLN A 147 17.94 4.41 -17.62
N TYR A 148 18.81 3.39 -17.47
CA TYR A 148 19.28 2.56 -18.58
C TYR A 148 18.35 1.36 -18.88
N TYR A 149 17.52 0.96 -17.91
CA TYR A 149 16.66 -0.23 -18.02
C TYR A 149 15.18 0.09 -18.22
N VAL A 150 14.77 1.36 -18.07
CA VAL A 150 13.44 1.82 -18.48
C VAL A 150 13.55 2.24 -19.95
N PRO A 151 12.88 1.56 -20.90
CA PRO A 151 12.77 2.09 -22.26
C PRO A 151 12.07 3.43 -22.15
N SER A 152 12.85 4.50 -22.38
CA SER A 152 12.35 5.87 -22.52
C SER A 152 11.15 5.84 -23.46
N SER A 153 9.94 5.93 -22.91
CA SER A 153 8.76 6.17 -23.72
C SER A 153 9.01 7.47 -24.47
N ALA A 154 9.14 7.37 -25.79
CA ALA A 154 9.48 8.49 -26.65
C ALA A 154 8.57 9.70 -26.37
N PRO A 155 9.10 10.93 -26.41
CA PRO A 155 8.24 12.10 -26.39
C PRO A 155 7.38 12.08 -27.66
N SER A 156 6.07 11.96 -27.51
CA SER A 156 5.13 12.24 -28.58
C SER A 156 5.11 13.75 -28.82
N THR A 157 6.11 14.25 -29.52
CA THR A 157 6.09 15.56 -30.19
C THR A 157 5.01 15.53 -31.26
N THR A 158 3.77 15.85 -30.88
CA THR A 158 2.78 16.33 -31.84
C THR A 158 2.82 17.85 -31.83
N SER A 159 3.87 18.38 -32.44
CA SER A 159 3.90 19.77 -32.90
C SER A 159 3.08 19.82 -34.18
N SER A 160 1.98 20.58 -34.18
CA SER A 160 1.45 21.15 -35.42
C SER A 160 1.17 22.62 -35.17
N ALA A 161 2.07 23.38 -35.79
CA ALA A 161 2.24 24.80 -35.67
C ALA A 161 1.02 25.58 -36.17
N LEU A 162 0.81 26.70 -35.49
CA LEU A 162 0.19 27.91 -36.00
C LEU A 162 0.80 28.25 -37.38
N SER A 163 0.01 28.13 -38.44
CA SER A 163 0.33 28.63 -39.78
C SER A 163 -0.67 29.73 -40.15
N THR A 164 -0.33 30.95 -39.77
CA THR A 164 -0.84 32.18 -40.39
C THR A 164 -0.25 32.28 -41.80
N LYS A 165 -1.09 32.14 -42.82
CA LYS A 165 -0.89 32.82 -44.10
C LYS A 165 -2.24 33.27 -44.65
N ALA A 166 -2.25 34.54 -45.03
CA ALA A 166 -3.34 35.32 -45.56
C ALA A 166 -4.09 34.60 -46.69
N SER A 167 -5.42 34.62 -46.62
CA SER A 167 -6.29 34.34 -47.76
C SER A 167 -7.18 35.54 -47.99
N THR A 168 -6.82 36.27 -49.04
CA THR A 168 -7.53 37.39 -49.64
C THR A 168 -8.91 36.91 -50.10
N SER A 169 -9.94 37.18 -49.32
CA SER A 169 -11.34 37.09 -49.76
C SER A 169 -11.88 38.49 -49.98
N SER A 170 -11.48 39.08 -51.11
CA SER A 170 -12.24 40.12 -51.80
C SER A 170 -12.81 39.49 -53.06
N LEU A 171 -13.92 38.77 -52.92
CA LEU A 171 -14.80 38.46 -54.04
C LEU A 171 -15.97 39.45 -53.99
N LEU A 172 -15.88 40.39 -54.92
CA LEU A 172 -16.95 41.24 -55.41
C LEU A 172 -18.20 40.41 -55.72
N ILE A 173 -19.25 40.55 -54.92
CA ILE A 173 -20.62 40.25 -55.35
C ILE A 173 -21.55 41.33 -54.80
N TRP A 174 -21.65 42.45 -55.52
CA TRP A 174 -22.81 43.35 -55.52
C TRP A 174 -22.86 44.06 -56.88
N ARG A 175 -23.83 43.67 -57.72
CA ARG A 175 -24.79 44.53 -58.47
C ARG A 175 -25.28 43.89 -59.76
N GLY A 176 -26.60 43.73 -59.85
CA GLY A 176 -27.33 43.52 -61.08
C GLY A 176 -28.76 43.06 -60.83
N TRP A 177 -29.71 44.01 -60.95
CA TRP A 177 -31.18 43.94 -60.84
C TRP A 177 -31.76 44.17 -59.44
#